data_AF-A0A7C3J350-F1
#
_entry.id   AF-A0A7C3J350-F1
#
_cell.length_a   1.000
_cell.length_b   1.000
_cell.length_c   1.000
_cell.angle_alpha   90.00
_cell.angle_beta   90.00
_cell.angle_gamma   90.00
#
_symmetry.space_group_name_H-M   'P 1'
#
loop_
_entity.id
_entity.type
_entity.pdbx_description
1 polymer ?
#
loop_
_entity_poly.entity_id
_entity_poly.type
_entity_poly.pdbx_seq_one_letter_code
_entity_poly.pdbx_strand_id
1 'polypeptide(L)'
;MAKLLLFLHFAAAVVMCGAVAHLAVRLWKYSRGGRASLSHIRLHTGILAVSYIVCFVLGAVTYPTFRVRVRHEYFDQAVRWATGLFEVKEHLATIGLAAVLGLLLLAWSLPKGSEQEARRVLPFFGGLVVILLAIIGYNVWSGWFLTTLKGV
;
A
#
# COMPACT_ATOMS: atom_id res chain seq x y z
N MET A 1 14.18 18.40 9.96
CA MET A 1 13.59 17.10 10.33
C MET A 1 12.35 16.75 9.49
N ALA A 2 11.32 17.60 9.41
CA ALA A 2 10.09 17.31 8.64
C ALA A 2 10.32 16.98 7.15
N LYS A 3 11.20 17.73 6.45
CA LYS A 3 11.52 17.47 5.03
C LYS A 3 12.13 16.09 4.79
N LEU A 4 13.02 15.64 5.69
CA LEU A 4 13.65 14.32 5.59
C LEU A 4 12.61 13.20 5.80
N LEU A 5 11.74 13.33 6.80
CA LEU A 5 10.66 12.36 7.05
C LEU A 5 9.71 12.25 5.86
N LEU A 6 9.34 13.38 5.25
CA LEU A 6 8.51 13.40 4.04
C LEU A 6 9.21 12.74 2.85
N PHE A 7 10.50 13.02 2.67
CA PHE A 7 11.30 12.37 1.62
C PHE A 7 11.37 10.84 1.82
N LEU A 8 11.63 10.39 3.05
CA LEU A 8 11.66 8.95 3.37
C LEU A 8 10.28 8.31 3.19
N HIS A 9 9.20 9.00 3.56
CA HIS A 9 7.83 8.53 3.33
C HIS A 9 7.55 8.39 1.83
N PHE A 10 7.93 9.39 1.02
CA PHE A 10 7.81 9.35 -0.43
C PHE A 10 8.62 8.18 -1.03
N ALA A 11 9.88 8.02 -0.63
CA ALA A 11 10.73 6.93 -1.10
C ALA A 11 10.12 5.55 -0.74
N ALA A 12 9.62 5.39 0.49
CA ALA A 12 8.93 4.18 0.89
C ALA A 12 7.66 3.92 0.06
N ALA A 13 6.90 4.97 -0.26
CA ALA A 13 5.72 4.87 -1.13
C ALA A 13 6.08 4.43 -2.56
N VAL A 14 7.18 4.94 -3.13
CA VAL A 14 7.68 4.52 -4.46
C VAL A 14 8.06 3.03 -4.46
N VAL A 15 8.82 2.58 -3.45
CA VAL A 15 9.19 1.17 -3.30
C VAL A 15 7.93 0.29 -3.16
N MET A 16 6.98 0.73 -2.34
CA MET A 16 5.70 0.04 -2.12
C MET A 16 4.90 -0.09 -3.44
N CYS A 17 4.83 0.97 -4.25
CA CYS A 17 4.18 0.94 -5.56
C CYS A 17 4.85 -0.05 -6.52
N GLY A 18 6.18 -0.04 -6.59
CA GLY A 18 6.93 -1.00 -7.39
C GLY A 18 6.71 -2.44 -6.92
N ALA A 19 6.72 -2.67 -5.61
CA ALA A 19 6.53 -3.99 -5.03
C ALA A 19 5.15 -4.58 -5.34
N VAL A 20 4.08 -3.80 -5.15
CA VAL A 20 2.71 -4.26 -5.45
C VAL A 20 2.51 -4.49 -6.95
N ALA A 21 3.08 -3.64 -7.82
CA ALA A 21 3.00 -3.82 -9.27
C ALA A 21 3.73 -5.10 -9.73
N HIS A 22 4.96 -5.32 -9.26
CA HIS A 22 5.70 -6.54 -9.56
C HIS A 22 4.99 -7.78 -9.02
N LEU A 23 4.42 -7.71 -7.82
CA LEU A 23 3.66 -8.82 -7.24
C LEU A 23 2.43 -9.14 -8.10
N ALA A 24 1.66 -8.14 -8.50
CA ALA A 24 0.48 -8.29 -9.35
C ALA A 24 0.83 -8.92 -10.71
N VAL A 25 1.87 -8.42 -11.38
CA VAL A 25 2.33 -8.98 -12.66
C VAL A 25 2.81 -10.43 -12.51
N ARG A 26 3.56 -10.75 -11.45
CA ARG A 26 4.03 -12.11 -11.19
C ARG A 26 2.87 -13.06 -10.91
N LEU A 27 1.90 -12.60 -10.13
CA LEU A 27 0.71 -13.38 -9.81
C LEU A 27 -0.15 -13.64 -11.04
N TRP A 28 -0.33 -12.64 -11.91
CA TRP A 28 -0.97 -12.79 -13.21
C TRP A 28 -0.25 -13.82 -14.07
N LYS A 29 1.09 -13.74 -14.16
CA LYS A 29 1.87 -14.71 -14.95
C LYS A 29 1.72 -16.12 -14.39
N TYR A 30 1.71 -16.27 -13.06
CA TYR A 30 1.50 -17.55 -12.39
C TYR A 30 0.10 -18.13 -12.65
N SER A 31 -0.96 -17.31 -12.58
CA SER A 31 -2.34 -17.76 -12.80
C SER A 31 -2.59 -18.24 -14.23
N ARG A 32 -1.83 -17.74 -15.21
CA ARG A 32 -1.88 -18.21 -16.61
C ARG A 32 -0.99 -19.43 -16.89
N GLY A 33 -0.46 -20.10 -15.86
CA GLY A 33 0.42 -21.27 -16.02
C GLY A 33 1.85 -20.91 -16.44
N GLY A 34 2.25 -19.64 -16.31
CA GLY A 34 3.63 -19.22 -16.56
C GLY A 34 4.58 -19.67 -15.44
N ARG A 35 5.88 -19.78 -15.76
CA ARG A 35 6.97 -20.18 -14.85
C ARG A 35 7.33 -19.12 -13.79
N ALA A 36 6.35 -18.40 -13.25
CA ALA A 36 6.61 -17.47 -12.16
C ALA A 36 6.96 -18.29 -10.90
N SER A 37 8.19 -18.15 -10.40
CA SER A 37 8.60 -18.89 -9.20
C SER A 37 7.92 -18.34 -7.95
N LEU A 38 7.31 -19.22 -7.15
CA LEU A 38 6.70 -18.92 -5.84
C LEU A 38 7.67 -18.19 -4.90
N SER A 39 8.98 -18.44 -5.04
CA SER A 39 10.02 -17.73 -4.29
C SER A 39 9.98 -16.23 -4.56
N HIS A 40 9.83 -15.82 -5.82
CA HIS A 40 9.73 -14.41 -6.16
C HIS A 40 8.42 -13.78 -5.67
N ILE A 41 7.32 -14.52 -5.66
CA ILE A 41 6.05 -14.05 -5.10
C ILE A 41 6.23 -13.76 -3.60
N ARG A 42 6.84 -14.69 -2.85
CA ARG A 42 7.17 -14.48 -1.43
C ARG A 42 8.10 -13.28 -1.21
N LEU A 43 9.15 -13.15 -2.01
CA LEU A 43 10.09 -12.02 -1.93
C LEU A 43 9.37 -10.68 -2.10
N HIS A 44 8.57 -10.52 -3.16
CA HIS A 44 7.86 -9.26 -3.41
C HIS A 44 6.76 -8.99 -2.39
N THR A 45 6.16 -10.05 -1.83
CA THR A 45 5.23 -9.91 -0.70
C THR A 45 5.94 -9.38 0.55
N GLY A 46 7.14 -9.88 0.86
CA GLY A 46 7.95 -9.36 1.96
C GLY A 46 8.37 -7.90 1.75
N ILE A 47 8.84 -7.55 0.54
CA ILE A 47 9.19 -6.16 0.20
C ILE A 47 7.97 -5.25 0.30
N LEU A 48 6.81 -5.67 -0.22
CA LEU A 48 5.55 -4.94 -0.10
C LEU A 48 5.18 -4.74 1.38
N ALA A 49 5.28 -5.78 2.21
CA ALA A 49 4.92 -5.69 3.61
C ALA A 49 5.81 -4.72 4.39
N VAL A 50 7.12 -4.85 4.24
CA VAL A 50 8.08 -3.96 4.91
C VAL A 50 7.91 -2.52 4.44
N SER A 51 7.85 -2.28 3.13
CA SER A 51 7.67 -0.93 2.59
C SER A 51 6.34 -0.30 3.00
N TYR A 52 5.25 -1.08 3.06
CA TYR A 52 3.96 -0.62 3.55
C TYR A 52 4.01 -0.22 5.02
N ILE A 53 4.59 -1.06 5.88
CA ILE A 53 4.72 -0.78 7.32
C ILE A 53 5.57 0.48 7.55
N VAL A 54 6.71 0.58 6.86
CA VAL A 54 7.57 1.77 6.93
C VAL A 54 6.82 3.02 6.47
N CYS A 55 6.13 2.95 5.34
CA CYS A 55 5.33 4.06 4.82
C CYS A 55 4.23 4.48 5.81
N PHE A 56 3.51 3.50 6.37
CA PHE A 56 2.46 3.71 7.37
C PHE A 56 2.99 4.38 8.64
N VAL A 57 4.10 3.88 9.19
CA VAL A 57 4.72 4.45 10.40
C VAL A 57 5.23 5.86 10.15
N LEU A 58 5.93 6.10 9.04
CA LEU A 58 6.38 7.44 8.68
C LEU A 58 5.19 8.40 8.49
N GLY A 59 4.11 7.91 7.85
CA GLY A 59 2.85 8.64 7.73
C GLY A 59 2.27 9.01 9.08
N ALA A 60 2.15 8.04 9.99
CA ALA A 60 1.65 8.23 11.35
C ALA A 60 2.50 9.19 12.18
N VAL A 61 3.82 9.20 12.00
CA VAL A 61 4.73 10.16 12.66
C VAL A 61 4.51 11.58 12.11
N THR A 62 4.31 11.74 10.80
CA THR A 62 4.02 13.05 10.20
C THR A 62 2.58 13.53 10.43
N TYR A 63 1.69 12.62 10.79
CA TYR A 63 0.24 12.82 10.85
C TYR A 63 -0.21 13.95 11.79
N PRO A 64 0.29 14.09 13.04
CA PRO A 64 -0.17 15.16 13.93
C PRO A 64 0.08 16.55 13.37
N THR A 65 1.23 16.74 12.71
CA THR A 65 1.59 18.02 12.09
C THR A 65 0.65 18.33 10.91
N PHE A 66 0.31 17.32 10.10
CA PHE A 66 -0.61 17.48 8.98
C PHE A 66 -2.03 17.79 9.46
N ARG A 67 -2.53 17.07 10.48
CA ARG A 67 -3.89 17.25 11.00
C ARG A 67 -4.12 18.66 11.54
N VAL A 68 -3.14 19.22 12.26
CA VAL A 68 -3.25 20.57 12.82
C VAL A 68 -3.02 21.63 11.74
N ARG A 69 -1.92 21.56 10.98
CA ARG A 69 -1.49 22.67 10.10
C ARG A 69 -2.05 22.64 8.67
N VAL A 70 -2.65 21.53 8.26
CA VAL A 70 -3.18 21.37 6.90
C VAL A 70 -4.67 21.17 6.94
N ARG A 71 -5.13 20.20 7.72
CA ARG A 71 -6.57 19.91 7.79
C ARG A 71 -7.33 21.02 8.51
N HIS A 72 -7.01 21.28 9.79
CA HIS A 72 -7.74 22.26 10.59
C HIS A 72 -7.57 23.70 10.09
N GLU A 73 -6.35 24.10 9.73
CA GLU A 73 -6.05 25.49 9.32
C GLU A 73 -6.45 25.81 7.87
N TYR A 74 -6.52 24.82 6.96
CA TYR A 74 -6.72 25.08 5.53
C TYR A 74 -7.93 24.32 4.94
N PHE A 75 -7.99 23.00 5.06
CA PHE A 75 -9.06 22.22 4.42
C PHE A 75 -10.43 22.42 5.06
N ASP A 76 -10.52 22.43 6.39
CA ASP A 76 -11.81 22.55 7.07
C ASP A 76 -12.46 23.93 6.85
N GLN A 77 -11.64 24.95 6.56
CA GLN A 77 -12.09 26.33 6.34
C GLN A 77 -12.36 26.64 4.86
N ALA A 78 -11.53 26.15 3.93
CA ALA A 78 -11.59 26.53 2.52
C ALA A 78 -12.04 25.41 1.57
N VAL A 79 -11.80 24.13 1.90
CA VAL A 79 -11.94 23.01 0.95
C VAL A 79 -12.44 21.73 1.66
N ARG A 80 -13.66 21.77 2.21
CA ARG A 80 -14.21 20.71 3.08
C ARG A 80 -14.25 19.30 2.44
N TRP A 81 -14.39 19.20 1.13
CA TRP A 81 -14.36 17.92 0.42
C TRP A 81 -12.97 17.26 0.45
N ALA A 82 -11.90 18.05 0.55
CA ALA A 82 -10.52 17.56 0.67
C ALA A 82 -10.30 16.86 2.03
N THR A 83 -11.00 17.29 3.08
CA THR A 83 -11.03 16.59 4.37
C THR A 83 -11.61 15.19 4.23
N GLY A 84 -12.70 15.02 3.47
CA GLY A 84 -13.29 13.70 3.21
C GLY A 84 -12.34 12.74 2.49
N LEU A 85 -11.61 13.22 1.48
CA LEU A 85 -10.59 12.41 0.80
C LEU A 85 -9.50 11.93 1.75
N PHE A 86 -9.08 12.81 2.66
CA PHE A 86 -8.08 12.50 3.67
C PHE A 86 -8.57 11.43 4.65
N GLU A 87 -9.79 11.58 5.19
CA GLU A 87 -10.36 10.59 6.13
C GLU A 87 -10.51 9.21 5.49
N VAL A 88 -10.98 9.14 4.25
CA VAL A 88 -11.05 7.88 3.50
C VAL A 88 -9.66 7.27 3.36
N LYS A 89 -8.63 8.08 3.06
CA LYS A 89 -7.24 7.63 2.98
C LYS A 89 -6.74 7.06 4.31
N GLU A 90 -7.10 7.64 5.45
CA GLU A 90 -6.71 7.13 6.76
C GLU A 90 -7.30 5.74 7.05
N HIS A 91 -8.60 5.58 6.80
CA HIS A 91 -9.28 4.30 6.97
C HIS A 91 -8.71 3.24 6.02
N LEU A 92 -8.54 3.58 4.74
CA LEU A 92 -7.95 2.68 3.75
C LEU A 92 -6.50 2.32 4.08
N ALA A 93 -5.70 3.25 4.61
CA ALA A 93 -4.33 2.95 5.05
C ALA A 93 -4.31 1.90 6.19
N THR A 94 -5.28 1.95 7.09
CA THR A 94 -5.40 0.97 8.19
C THR A 94 -5.89 -0.38 7.69
N ILE A 95 -6.90 -0.39 6.81
CA ILE A 95 -7.40 -1.60 6.15
C ILE A 95 -6.29 -2.26 5.33
N GLY A 96 -5.51 -1.46 4.59
CA GLY A 96 -4.39 -1.97 3.82
C GLY A 96 -3.29 -2.57 4.69
N LEU A 97 -3.06 -2.07 5.91
CA LEU A 97 -2.13 -2.69 6.86
C LEU A 97 -2.60 -4.11 7.23
N ALA A 98 -3.88 -4.26 7.58
CA ALA A 98 -4.46 -5.57 7.87
C ALA A 98 -4.38 -6.51 6.64
N ALA A 99 -4.68 -6.00 5.44
CA ALA A 99 -4.60 -6.76 4.19
C ALA A 99 -3.16 -7.19 3.85
N VAL A 100 -2.16 -6.33 4.06
CA VAL A 100 -0.74 -6.67 3.90
C VAL A 100 -0.30 -7.77 4.86
N LEU A 101 -0.70 -7.67 6.13
CA LEU A 101 -0.39 -8.71 7.13
C LEU A 101 -1.04 -10.05 6.76
N GLY A 102 -2.31 -10.03 6.35
CA GLY A 102 -3.01 -11.22 5.84
C GLY A 102 -2.31 -11.83 4.62
N LEU A 103 -1.85 -11.00 3.69
CA LEU A 103 -1.11 -11.43 2.51
C LEU A 103 0.24 -12.07 2.88
N LEU A 104 0.95 -11.51 3.86
CA LEU A 104 2.21 -12.06 4.36
C LEU A 104 2.01 -13.43 5.02
N LEU A 105 0.97 -13.56 5.85
CA LEU A 105 0.59 -14.83 6.46
C LEU A 105 0.27 -15.89 5.40
N LEU A 106 -0.54 -15.54 4.39
CA LEU A 106 -0.85 -16.44 3.28
C LEU A 106 0.41 -16.84 2.50
N ALA A 107 1.33 -15.90 2.25
CA ALA A 107 2.58 -16.18 1.53
C ALA A 107 3.48 -17.18 2.28
N TRP A 108 3.48 -17.13 3.61
CA TRP A 108 4.21 -18.07 4.47
C TRP A 108 3.54 -19.43 4.55
N SER A 109 2.21 -19.48 4.46
CA SER A 109 1.43 -20.73 4.40
C SER A 109 1.49 -21.44 3.04
N LEU A 110 2.04 -20.82 1.99
CA LEU A 110 2.15 -21.48 0.67
C LEU A 110 3.03 -22.75 0.77
N PRO A 111 2.56 -23.91 0.27
CA PRO A 111 3.36 -25.14 0.24
C PRO A 111 4.63 -24.98 -0.61
N LYS A 112 5.74 -25.61 -0.19
CA LYS A 112 7.04 -25.55 -0.91
C LYS A 112 7.18 -26.55 -2.06
N GLY A 113 6.15 -27.35 -2.36
CA GLY A 113 6.22 -28.36 -3.42
C GLY A 113 4.89 -28.82 -4.04
N SER A 114 3.74 -28.46 -3.46
CA SER A 114 2.42 -28.80 -4.01
C SER A 114 1.84 -27.65 -4.83
N GLU A 115 2.03 -27.69 -6.16
CA GLU A 115 1.50 -26.68 -7.08
C GLU A 115 -0.04 -26.63 -7.03
N GLN A 116 -0.68 -27.77 -6.80
CA GLN A 116 -2.14 -27.91 -6.77
C GLN A 116 -2.75 -27.22 -5.54
N GLU A 117 -2.11 -27.32 -4.38
CA GLU A 117 -2.52 -26.58 -3.18
C GLU A 117 -2.26 -25.08 -3.31
N ALA A 118 -1.12 -24.69 -3.89
CA ALA A 118 -0.83 -23.28 -4.16
C ALA A 118 -1.89 -22.64 -5.07
N ARG A 119 -2.41 -23.37 -6.07
CA ARG A 119 -3.50 -22.92 -6.94
C ARG A 119 -4.82 -22.71 -6.21
N ARG A 120 -5.12 -23.44 -5.13
CA ARG A 120 -6.35 -23.25 -4.33
C ARG A 120 -6.35 -21.93 -3.56
N VAL A 121 -5.19 -21.50 -3.08
CA VAL A 121 -5.03 -20.25 -2.30
C VAL A 121 -4.91 -19.03 -3.21
N LEU A 122 -4.59 -19.24 -4.50
CA LEU A 122 -4.32 -18.19 -5.47
C LEU A 122 -5.44 -17.14 -5.64
N PRO A 123 -6.74 -17.49 -5.64
CA PRO A 123 -7.82 -16.51 -5.75
C PRO A 123 -7.86 -15.56 -4.54
N PHE A 124 -7.67 -16.07 -3.32
CA PHE A 124 -7.62 -15.25 -2.11
C PHE A 124 -6.40 -14.33 -2.10
N PHE A 125 -5.25 -14.87 -2.51
CA PHE A 125 -4.02 -14.10 -2.68
C PHE A 125 -4.20 -12.98 -3.71
N GLY A 126 -4.82 -13.29 -4.85
CA GLY A 126 -5.15 -12.32 -5.89
C GLY A 126 -6.14 -11.26 -5.44
N GLY A 127 -7.18 -11.64 -4.72
CA GLY A 127 -8.15 -10.72 -4.14
C GLY A 127 -7.47 -9.68 -3.23
N LEU A 128 -6.60 -10.13 -2.32
CA LEU A 128 -5.84 -9.23 -1.46
C LEU A 128 -4.90 -8.31 -2.25
N VAL A 129 -4.21 -8.82 -3.27
CA VAL A 129 -3.34 -7.99 -4.12
C VAL A 129 -4.14 -6.92 -4.86
N VAL A 130 -5.33 -7.24 -5.36
CA VAL A 130 -6.23 -6.26 -6.02
C VAL A 130 -6.73 -5.21 -5.03
N ILE A 131 -7.14 -5.62 -3.82
CA ILE A 131 -7.53 -4.69 -2.75
C ILE A 131 -6.37 -3.75 -2.41
N LEU A 132 -5.17 -4.29 -2.25
CA LEU A 132 -3.97 -3.50 -1.94
C LEU A 132 -3.60 -2.55 -3.08
N LEU A 133 -3.73 -2.97 -4.35
CA LEU A 133 -3.55 -2.07 -5.49
C LEU A 133 -4.51 -0.90 -5.45
N ALA A 134 -5.80 -1.15 -5.17
CA ALA A 134 -6.81 -0.10 -5.07
C ALA A 134 -6.52 0.87 -3.91
N ILE A 135 -6.19 0.33 -2.74
CA ILE A 135 -5.85 1.13 -1.54
C ILE A 135 -4.60 1.97 -1.76
N ILE A 136 -3.50 1.34 -2.20
CA ILE A 136 -2.23 2.02 -2.44
C ILE A 136 -2.41 3.08 -3.53
N GLY A 137 -3.08 2.73 -4.63
CA GLY A 137 -3.39 3.65 -5.72
C GLY A 137 -4.18 4.87 -5.22
N TYR A 138 -5.27 4.65 -4.49
CA TYR A 138 -6.06 5.73 -3.91
C TYR A 138 -5.20 6.62 -2.99
N ASN A 139 -4.40 6.05 -2.09
CA ASN A 139 -3.59 6.80 -1.13
C ASN A 139 -2.49 7.65 -1.77
N VAL A 140 -1.91 7.17 -2.87
CA VAL A 140 -0.89 7.88 -3.66
C VAL A 140 -1.53 9.00 -4.47
N TRP A 141 -2.61 8.71 -5.21
CA TRP A 141 -3.29 9.69 -6.06
C TRP A 141 -3.95 10.80 -5.24
N SER A 142 -4.70 10.44 -4.19
CA SER A 142 -5.27 11.44 -3.28
C SER A 142 -4.19 12.24 -2.56
N GLY A 143 -3.09 11.61 -2.16
CA GLY A 143 -1.95 12.29 -1.54
C GLY A 143 -1.34 13.35 -2.46
N TRP A 144 -1.02 12.98 -3.69
CA TRP A 144 -0.49 13.88 -4.72
C TRP A 144 -1.47 15.01 -5.05
N PHE A 145 -2.76 14.69 -5.18
CA PHE A 145 -3.79 15.68 -5.46
C PHE A 145 -3.93 16.69 -4.31
N LEU A 146 -3.94 16.23 -3.06
CA LEU A 146 -4.01 17.12 -1.88
C LEU A 146 -2.77 18.02 -1.75
N THR A 147 -1.58 17.54 -2.13
CA THR A 147 -0.37 18.38 -2.12
C THR A 147 -0.45 19.48 -3.19
N THR A 148 -0.92 19.16 -4.39
CA THR A 148 -1.05 20.16 -5.48
C THR A 148 -2.07 21.25 -5.16
N LEU A 149 -3.18 20.91 -4.49
CA LEU A 149 -4.20 21.89 -4.07
C LEU A 149 -3.69 22.89 -3.05
N LYS A 150 -2.80 22.47 -2.14
CA LYS A 150 -2.20 23.37 -1.15
C LYS A 150 -1.13 24.29 -1.78
N GLY A 151 -0.72 24.04 -3.03
CA GLY A 151 0.32 24.80 -3.71
C GLY A 151 1.72 24.61 -3.10
N VAL A 152 2.00 23.43 -2.53
CA VAL A 152 3.31 23.06 -1.97
C VAL A 152 3.89 21.86 -2.69
#